data_AF-A0A955ZZX4-F1
#
_entry.id   AF-A0A955ZZX4-F1
#
_cell.length_a   1.000
_cell.length_b   1.000
_cell.length_c   1.000
_cell.angle_alpha   90.00
_cell.angle_beta   90.00
_cell.angle_gamma   90.00
#
_symmetry.space_group_name_H-M   'P 1'
#
loop_
_entity.id
_entity.type
_entity.pdbx_description
1 polymer ?
#
loop_
_entity_poly.entity_id
_entity_poly.type
_entity_poly.pdbx_seq_one_letter_code
_entity_poly.pdbx_strand_id
1 'polypeptide(L)'
;MSRDPRERESREASELEGGERAPAPGADATEDAEEPIAPDEIDEVAPPDGDDDGDPDGAEPDDGAPARLAPRAVHLPVLVEATTAPLPLPMADTADFQGGDTLTRYMAQLRHHAPISREEEHELAVRWREHGDVEAARRLVVSNLRLVFKIAMEYRRAWTNALDLIQEGNVGLMEAVQRFDPYQGVKLSTYAVYWIRAYVLKYILDNMRSVRMGTTRAQRKLFYRLNRERRELERQGFEVTPKLIAERLEVSEQDVEEMQARLSRPDLSMDAPIGDEDGSATYGDFMSAGGPSAERQVGDDELRGVFAEQIAEFKKTLAARDLQILEERVLAEEPRTLADLGEEYGITRERVRQLEARLVKRLRDHMKQALVDFEYYAPDADA
;
A
#
# COMPACT_ATOMS: atom_id res chain seq x y z
N MET A 1 9.85 18.73 81.27
CA MET A 1 10.67 19.47 80.29
C MET A 1 10.73 18.63 79.03
N SER A 2 10.38 19.04 77.82
CA SER A 2 9.64 20.18 77.28
C SER A 2 8.96 19.60 76.03
N ARG A 3 7.68 19.87 75.84
CA ARG A 3 6.94 19.43 74.65
C ARG A 3 7.18 20.41 73.50
N ASP A 4 7.31 19.82 72.31
CA ASP A 4 7.52 20.45 71.01
C ASP A 4 6.34 21.38 70.61
N PRO A 5 6.57 22.59 70.06
CA PRO A 5 5.51 23.55 69.74
C PRO A 5 4.98 23.33 68.31
N ARG A 6 3.70 22.96 68.24
CA ARG A 6 2.89 23.00 67.02
C ARG A 6 2.49 24.43 66.64
N GLU A 7 1.84 24.52 65.48
CA GLU A 7 0.63 25.34 65.32
C GLU A 7 0.85 26.87 65.42
N ARG A 8 1.43 27.50 64.39
CA ARG A 8 1.39 28.97 64.24
C ARG A 8 1.31 29.53 62.81
N GLU A 9 0.96 28.75 61.79
CA GLU A 9 0.82 29.31 60.41
C GLU A 9 -0.53 29.04 59.74
N SER A 10 -1.57 28.82 60.54
CA SER A 10 -2.94 28.70 60.03
C SER A 10 -3.89 29.51 60.92
N ARG A 11 -3.73 30.85 60.89
CA ARG A 11 -4.69 31.88 61.34
C ARG A 11 -3.97 33.23 61.32
N GLU A 12 -4.07 33.95 60.21
CA GLU A 12 -4.05 35.42 60.12
C GLU A 12 -3.98 35.81 58.64
N ALA A 13 -5.14 36.05 58.04
CA ALA A 13 -5.40 37.00 56.94
C ALA A 13 -6.76 36.69 56.29
N SER A 14 -7.83 36.78 57.09
CA SER A 14 -9.15 37.12 56.58
C SER A 14 -9.51 38.50 57.15
N GLU A 15 -10.16 39.31 56.32
CA GLU A 15 -10.75 40.62 56.61
C GLU A 15 -9.81 41.82 56.47
N LEU A 16 -9.98 42.56 55.36
CA LEU A 16 -10.24 44.00 55.38
C LEU A 16 -10.88 44.44 54.04
N GLU A 17 -12.14 44.85 54.18
CA GLU A 17 -12.84 45.94 53.48
C GLU A 17 -13.24 45.84 52.00
N GLY A 18 -14.56 45.95 51.80
CA GLY A 18 -15.23 46.14 50.53
C GLY A 18 -15.20 47.58 50.03
N GLY A 19 -15.56 47.72 48.75
CA GLY A 19 -15.76 49.00 48.08
C GLY A 19 -16.61 48.82 46.84
N GLU A 20 -17.90 49.15 46.95
CA GLU A 20 -18.87 49.25 45.86
C GLU A 20 -18.45 50.26 44.78
N ARG A 21 -18.68 49.91 43.50
CA ARG A 21 -19.13 50.83 42.44
C ARG A 21 -19.70 50.06 41.24
N ALA A 22 -20.95 50.38 40.89
CA ALA A 22 -21.65 49.96 39.66
C ALA A 22 -21.52 51.04 38.53
N PRO A 23 -22.19 50.96 37.36
CA PRO A 23 -21.74 50.28 36.14
C PRO A 23 -21.68 51.14 34.84
N ALA A 24 -21.12 50.56 33.76
CA ALA A 24 -21.23 50.86 32.30
C ALA A 24 -20.43 52.08 31.73
N PRO A 25 -20.15 52.20 30.39
CA PRO A 25 -20.64 51.43 29.22
C PRO A 25 -19.60 51.05 28.13
N GLY A 26 -20.02 50.25 27.15
CA GLY A 26 -19.57 50.39 25.75
C GLY A 26 -18.55 49.37 25.23
N ALA A 27 -19.06 48.24 24.75
CA ALA A 27 -18.34 47.32 23.88
C ALA A 27 -18.28 47.88 22.45
N ASP A 28 -17.10 47.90 21.84
CA ASP A 28 -16.93 47.72 20.40
C ASP A 28 -15.48 47.31 20.08
N ALA A 29 -15.31 46.55 19.00
CA ALA A 29 -14.10 45.89 18.49
C ALA A 29 -13.73 44.52 19.12
N THR A 30 -14.52 43.50 18.81
CA THR A 30 -14.05 42.12 18.69
C THR A 30 -13.14 42.01 17.47
N GLU A 31 -11.83 41.89 17.69
CA GLU A 31 -10.91 41.26 16.73
C GLU A 31 -11.31 39.79 16.64
N ASP A 32 -11.88 39.38 15.51
CA ASP A 32 -12.10 37.97 15.17
C ASP A 32 -10.74 37.28 14.99
N ALA A 33 -10.18 36.83 16.11
CA ALA A 33 -9.17 35.78 16.11
C ALA A 33 -9.88 34.48 15.75
N GLU A 34 -9.85 34.11 14.46
CA GLU A 34 -10.25 32.79 14.00
C GLU A 34 -9.46 31.73 14.79
N GLU A 35 -10.17 31.02 15.68
CA GLU A 35 -9.66 29.85 16.38
C GLU A 35 -9.24 28.77 15.36
N PRO A 36 -8.17 28.01 15.63
CA PRO A 36 -7.76 26.94 14.74
C PRO A 36 -8.84 25.85 14.72
N ILE A 37 -9.45 25.66 13.55
CA ILE A 37 -10.42 24.59 13.27
C ILE A 37 -9.84 23.25 13.74
N ALA A 38 -10.55 22.57 14.63
CA ALA A 38 -10.19 21.25 15.13
C ALA A 38 -10.13 20.23 13.97
N PRO A 39 -9.32 19.16 14.07
CA PRO A 39 -9.16 18.16 12.99
C PRO A 39 -10.43 17.38 12.59
N ASP A 40 -11.58 17.71 13.18
CA ASP A 40 -12.77 16.86 13.25
C ASP A 40 -13.93 17.25 12.32
N GLU A 41 -13.80 18.25 11.43
CA GLU A 41 -14.90 18.71 10.57
C GLU A 41 -14.58 18.75 9.06
N ILE A 42 -13.82 17.80 8.54
CA ILE A 42 -13.73 17.61 7.08
C ILE A 42 -13.92 16.13 6.75
N ASP A 43 -15.15 15.69 6.92
CA ASP A 43 -15.64 14.40 6.46
C ASP A 43 -15.95 14.49 4.95
N GLU A 44 -15.53 13.46 4.21
CA GLU A 44 -15.57 13.30 2.74
C GLU A 44 -14.59 14.15 1.93
N VAL A 45 -13.33 13.74 1.90
CA VAL A 45 -12.47 14.02 0.74
C VAL A 45 -11.86 12.70 0.29
N ALA A 46 -12.56 12.03 -0.62
CA ALA A 46 -11.90 11.12 -1.53
C ALA A 46 -10.94 11.95 -2.40
N PRO A 47 -9.70 11.48 -2.65
CA PRO A 47 -8.81 12.15 -3.60
C PRO A 47 -9.52 12.25 -4.96
N PRO A 48 -9.23 13.26 -5.79
CA PRO A 48 -9.76 13.31 -7.15
C PRO A 48 -9.39 12.01 -7.86
N ASP A 49 -10.43 11.28 -8.29
CA ASP A 49 -10.31 9.97 -8.92
C ASP A 49 -9.31 10.04 -10.07
N GLY A 50 -8.30 9.17 -10.00
CA GLY A 50 -7.59 8.73 -11.20
C GLY A 50 -8.33 7.50 -11.67
N ASP A 51 -9.02 7.61 -12.80
CA ASP A 51 -9.70 6.50 -13.46
C ASP A 51 -8.67 5.42 -13.86
N ASP A 52 -8.81 4.20 -13.33
CA ASP A 52 -8.72 2.93 -14.06
C ASP A 52 -9.11 1.78 -13.13
N ASP A 53 -10.15 1.03 -13.52
CA ASP A 53 -10.40 -0.39 -13.24
C ASP A 53 -11.90 -0.65 -13.46
N GLY A 54 -12.23 -1.14 -14.65
CA GLY A 54 -13.58 -1.53 -15.02
C GLY A 54 -13.99 -2.85 -14.38
N ASP A 55 -15.22 -2.89 -13.85
CA ASP A 55 -16.00 -4.12 -13.70
C ASP A 55 -17.47 -3.79 -14.05
N PRO A 56 -18.18 -4.63 -14.84
CA PRO A 56 -19.49 -4.29 -15.38
C PRO A 56 -20.62 -4.98 -14.59
N ASP A 57 -21.46 -4.22 -13.89
CA ASP A 57 -22.86 -4.62 -13.73
C ASP A 57 -23.79 -3.42 -13.46
N GLY A 58 -24.98 -3.49 -14.03
CA GLY A 58 -25.83 -2.35 -14.36
C GLY A 58 -26.75 -1.83 -13.25
N ALA A 59 -27.01 -0.52 -13.30
CA ALA A 59 -28.34 0.12 -13.40
C ALA A 59 -28.20 1.63 -13.16
N GLU A 60 -28.57 2.45 -14.14
CA GLU A 60 -28.70 3.92 -13.97
C GLU A 60 -29.86 4.26 -13.01
N PRO A 61 -29.78 5.42 -12.34
CA PRO A 61 -30.70 6.47 -12.75
C PRO A 61 -30.05 7.86 -12.89
N ASP A 62 -30.61 8.58 -13.87
CA ASP A 62 -30.47 9.98 -14.24
C ASP A 62 -31.08 10.93 -13.18
N ASP A 63 -30.36 11.97 -12.77
CA ASP A 63 -30.76 13.38 -12.98
C ASP A 63 -29.78 14.37 -12.31
N GLY A 64 -29.26 15.33 -13.08
CA GLY A 64 -28.87 16.66 -12.56
C GLY A 64 -27.38 17.05 -12.49
N ALA A 65 -26.51 16.62 -13.40
CA ALA A 65 -25.12 17.11 -13.48
C ALA A 65 -24.95 18.29 -14.48
N PRO A 66 -24.29 19.41 -14.13
CA PRO A 66 -23.95 20.44 -15.09
C PRO A 66 -22.86 19.95 -16.06
N ALA A 67 -23.16 20.09 -17.35
CA ALA A 67 -22.30 20.00 -18.54
C ALA A 67 -20.93 19.29 -18.39
N ARG A 68 -20.90 18.04 -18.86
CA ARG A 68 -19.72 17.23 -19.17
C ARG A 68 -18.64 18.06 -19.90
N LEU A 69 -17.54 18.37 -19.20
CA LEU A 69 -16.29 18.76 -19.84
C LEU A 69 -15.62 17.48 -20.35
N ALA A 70 -15.68 17.26 -21.67
CA ALA A 70 -14.96 16.16 -22.30
C ALA A 70 -13.45 16.27 -22.01
N PRO A 71 -12.76 15.15 -21.72
CA PRO A 71 -11.32 15.18 -21.52
C PRO A 71 -10.66 15.52 -22.86
N ARG A 72 -10.22 16.76 -23.01
CA ARG A 72 -9.15 17.05 -23.96
C ARG A 72 -7.93 16.32 -23.42
N ALA A 73 -7.51 15.28 -24.14
CA ALA A 73 -6.21 14.65 -23.93
C ALA A 73 -5.15 15.76 -23.91
N VAL A 74 -4.73 16.15 -22.71
CA VAL A 74 -3.56 17.00 -22.53
C VAL A 74 -2.40 16.05 -22.75
N HIS A 75 -1.92 16.03 -23.99
CA HIS A 75 -0.60 15.53 -24.28
C HIS A 75 0.35 16.33 -23.36
N LEU A 76 0.92 15.68 -22.34
CA LEU A 76 2.10 16.23 -21.68
C LEU A 76 3.06 16.57 -22.82
N PRO A 77 3.47 17.84 -22.99
CA PRO A 77 4.56 18.10 -23.90
C PRO A 77 5.73 17.27 -23.36
N VAL A 78 6.16 16.29 -24.16
CA VAL A 78 7.48 15.70 -24.00
C VAL A 78 8.41 16.89 -23.88
N LEU A 79 9.09 17.00 -22.75
CA LEU A 79 10.14 17.99 -22.52
C LEU A 79 11.26 17.70 -23.53
N VAL A 80 11.07 18.17 -24.76
CA VAL A 80 12.10 18.11 -25.80
C VAL A 80 13.12 19.17 -25.44
N GLU A 81 14.27 18.68 -24.99
CA GLU A 81 15.52 19.39 -24.78
C GLU A 81 15.48 20.55 -23.76
N ALA A 82 15.03 20.24 -22.55
CA ALA A 82 15.66 20.89 -21.40
C ALA A 82 17.12 20.39 -21.35
N THR A 83 18.06 21.32 -21.42
CA THR A 83 19.51 21.13 -21.31
C THR A 83 19.90 19.84 -20.60
N THR A 84 20.72 19.00 -21.24
CA THR A 84 21.30 17.78 -20.66
C THR A 84 22.27 18.07 -19.51
N ALA A 85 22.42 19.33 -19.11
CA ALA A 85 23.03 19.69 -17.85
C ALA A 85 22.03 19.35 -16.72
N PRO A 86 22.37 18.45 -15.79
CA PRO A 86 21.56 18.29 -14.58
C PRO A 86 21.35 19.68 -13.99
N LEU A 87 20.10 19.99 -13.62
CA LEU A 87 19.80 21.15 -12.77
C LEU A 87 20.89 21.18 -11.70
N PRO A 88 21.62 22.30 -11.52
CA PRO A 88 22.59 22.39 -10.46
C PRO A 88 21.78 22.27 -9.17
N LEU A 89 21.69 21.04 -8.66
CA LEU A 89 21.39 20.80 -7.27
C LEU A 89 22.36 21.74 -6.56
N PRO A 90 21.88 22.65 -5.70
CA PRO A 90 22.80 23.41 -4.87
C PRO A 90 23.63 22.37 -4.15
N MET A 91 24.87 22.19 -4.62
CA MET A 91 25.92 21.48 -3.93
C MET A 91 26.22 22.36 -2.73
N ALA A 92 25.31 22.31 -1.76
CA ALA A 92 25.62 22.70 -0.40
C ALA A 92 26.86 21.88 -0.06
N ASP A 93 27.91 22.61 0.32
CA ASP A 93 29.21 22.07 0.71
C ASP A 93 29.06 20.68 1.31
N THR A 94 29.66 19.66 0.68
CA THR A 94 29.63 18.30 1.20
C THR A 94 30.27 18.19 2.59
N ALA A 95 30.96 19.25 3.03
CA ALA A 95 31.48 19.42 4.38
C ALA A 95 30.38 19.56 5.46
N ASP A 96 29.16 20.01 5.10
CA ASP A 96 28.04 20.12 6.05
C ASP A 96 27.35 18.77 6.32
N PHE A 97 27.71 17.68 5.65
CA PHE A 97 27.04 16.37 5.82
C PHE A 97 27.39 15.65 7.14
N GLN A 98 28.19 16.26 8.01
CA GLN A 98 28.60 15.66 9.28
C GLN A 98 27.72 16.12 10.45
N GLY A 99 26.76 15.27 10.85
CA GLY A 99 26.31 15.18 12.24
C GLY A 99 25.09 16.00 12.69
N GLY A 100 24.29 16.54 11.77
CA GLY A 100 23.03 17.22 12.11
C GLY A 100 21.79 16.41 11.73
N ASP A 101 20.72 16.50 12.54
CA ASP A 101 19.38 16.04 12.17
C ASP A 101 18.92 16.72 10.86
N THR A 102 18.69 15.92 9.82
CA THR A 102 18.32 16.37 8.48
C THR A 102 17.02 17.20 8.49
N LEU A 103 16.10 16.88 9.40
CA LEU A 103 14.87 17.63 9.61
C LEU A 103 15.15 19.02 10.17
N THR A 104 16.04 19.14 11.14
CA THR A 104 16.46 20.43 11.73
C THR A 104 17.06 21.36 10.66
N ARG A 105 17.86 20.82 9.72
CA ARG A 105 18.39 21.60 8.59
C ARG A 105 17.28 22.10 7.66
N TYR A 106 16.34 21.22 7.31
CA TYR A 106 15.18 21.59 6.50
C TYR A 106 14.38 22.73 7.15
N MET A 107 14.12 22.65 8.46
CA MET A 107 13.44 23.71 9.21
C MET A 107 14.22 25.04 9.17
N ALA A 108 15.55 25.00 9.28
CA ALA A 108 16.37 26.21 9.19
C ALA A 108 16.26 26.87 7.82
N GLN A 109 16.22 26.09 6.74
CA GLN A 109 16.00 26.61 5.39
C GLN A 109 14.59 27.22 5.23
N LEU A 110 13.56 26.57 5.76
CA LEU A 110 12.18 27.08 5.71
C LEU A 110 12.01 28.48 6.31
N ARG A 111 12.83 28.85 7.29
CA ARG A 111 12.79 30.18 7.92
C ARG A 111 13.23 31.31 6.98
N HIS A 112 13.98 31.01 5.92
CA HIS A 112 14.46 31.99 4.96
C HIS A 112 13.36 32.42 3.97
N HIS A 113 12.24 31.69 3.93
CA HIS A 113 11.11 31.99 3.06
C HIS A 113 10.06 32.78 3.82
N ALA A 114 9.97 34.08 3.50
CA ALA A 114 8.98 34.98 4.09
C ALA A 114 7.56 34.64 3.58
N PRO A 115 6.52 34.79 4.44
CA PRO A 115 5.15 34.69 3.99
C PRO A 115 4.83 35.85 3.03
N ILE A 116 4.04 35.57 2.00
CA ILE A 116 3.57 36.56 1.03
C ILE A 116 2.26 37.21 1.49
N SER A 117 2.01 38.45 1.06
CA SER A 117 0.75 39.13 1.33
C SER A 117 -0.39 38.56 0.47
N ARG A 118 -1.65 38.84 0.83
CA ARG A 118 -2.81 38.40 0.03
C ARG A 118 -2.82 39.02 -1.38
N GLU A 119 -2.41 40.28 -1.48
CA GLU A 119 -2.32 40.99 -2.76
C GLU A 119 -1.23 40.35 -3.64
N GLU A 120 -0.07 40.08 -3.05
CA GLU A 120 1.06 39.42 -3.73
C GLU A 120 0.71 37.99 -4.17
N GLU A 121 0.01 37.22 -3.33
CA GLU A 121 -0.50 35.88 -3.66
C GLU A 121 -1.41 35.93 -4.90
N HIS A 122 -2.34 36.89 -4.94
CA HIS A 122 -3.24 37.05 -6.06
C HIS A 122 -2.49 37.43 -7.35
N GLU A 123 -1.57 38.40 -7.29
CA GLU A 123 -0.75 38.81 -8.44
C GLU A 123 0.10 37.65 -8.99
N LEU A 124 0.73 36.87 -8.11
CA LEU A 124 1.53 35.71 -8.50
C LEU A 124 0.64 34.62 -9.12
N ALA A 125 -0.53 34.36 -8.55
CA ALA A 125 -1.46 33.35 -9.05
C ALA A 125 -2.06 33.73 -10.40
N VAL A 126 -2.38 35.01 -10.62
CA VAL A 126 -2.84 35.51 -11.93
C VAL A 126 -1.73 35.36 -12.97
N ARG A 127 -0.49 35.76 -12.66
CA ARG A 127 0.65 35.61 -13.58
C ARG A 127 0.90 34.15 -13.96
N TRP A 128 0.82 33.24 -12.99
CA TRP A 128 0.93 31.81 -13.27
C TRP A 128 -0.20 31.33 -14.20
N ARG A 129 -1.46 31.66 -13.89
CA ARG A 129 -2.61 31.15 -14.62
C ARG A 129 -2.74 31.72 -16.04
N GLU A 130 -2.44 33.00 -16.25
CA GLU A 130 -2.61 33.66 -17.54
C GLU A 130 -1.38 33.58 -18.44
N HIS A 131 -0.18 33.55 -17.85
CA HIS A 131 1.08 33.63 -18.60
C HIS A 131 1.98 32.41 -18.43
N GLY A 132 1.63 31.45 -17.56
CA GLY A 132 2.48 30.29 -17.29
C GLY A 132 3.83 30.66 -16.66
N ASP A 133 3.89 31.76 -15.89
CA ASP A 133 5.11 32.23 -15.25
C ASP A 133 5.61 31.25 -14.18
N VAL A 134 6.60 30.42 -14.53
CA VAL A 134 7.19 29.40 -13.65
C VAL A 134 7.81 30.01 -12.40
N GLU A 135 8.36 31.22 -12.48
CA GLU A 135 8.94 31.89 -11.31
C GLU A 135 7.86 32.37 -10.34
N ALA A 136 6.70 32.78 -10.85
CA ALA A 136 5.54 33.06 -10.02
C ALA A 136 5.04 31.80 -9.29
N ALA A 137 4.91 30.67 -9.99
CA ALA A 137 4.56 29.39 -9.38
C ALA A 137 5.59 28.95 -8.32
N ARG A 138 6.88 29.08 -8.63
CA ARG A 138 7.96 28.77 -7.68
C ARG A 138 7.84 29.59 -6.41
N ARG A 139 7.58 30.90 -6.53
CA ARG A 139 7.41 31.79 -5.37
C ARG A 139 6.18 31.40 -4.53
N LEU A 140 5.05 31.07 -5.16
CA LEU A 140 3.84 30.57 -4.49
C LEU A 140 4.08 29.27 -3.73
N VAL A 141 4.82 28.32 -4.31
CA VAL A 141 5.15 27.06 -3.63
C VAL A 141 6.09 27.32 -2.45
N VAL A 142 7.18 28.04 -2.68
CA VAL A 142 8.22 28.27 -1.67
C VAL A 142 7.70 29.05 -0.45
N SER A 143 6.81 30.03 -0.65
CA SER A 143 6.18 30.78 0.44
C SER A 143 5.26 29.91 1.32
N ASN A 144 4.75 28.80 0.78
CA ASN A 144 3.78 27.93 1.44
C ASN A 144 4.39 26.62 1.99
N LEU A 145 5.70 26.40 1.90
CA LEU A 145 6.36 25.19 2.44
C LEU A 145 6.15 25.00 3.96
N ARG A 146 5.97 26.09 4.71
CA ARG A 146 5.67 26.05 6.16
C ARG A 146 4.31 25.41 6.44
N LEU A 147 3.34 25.59 5.55
CA LEU A 147 2.03 24.95 5.64
C LEU A 147 2.17 23.44 5.45
N VAL A 148 2.95 23.01 4.45
CA VAL A 148 3.23 21.59 4.20
C VAL A 148 3.86 20.95 5.42
N PHE A 149 4.87 21.59 6.00
CA PHE A 149 5.52 21.12 7.23
C PHE A 149 4.52 20.95 8.37
N LYS A 150 3.66 21.95 8.62
CA LYS A 150 2.63 21.87 9.67
C LYS A 150 1.73 20.65 9.48
N ILE A 151 1.21 20.45 8.27
CA ILE A 151 0.30 19.35 7.94
C ILE A 151 1.01 17.99 8.04
N ALA A 152 2.21 17.85 7.46
CA ALA A 152 2.97 16.61 7.50
C ALA A 152 3.29 16.16 8.95
N MET A 153 3.55 17.12 9.84
CA MET A 153 3.82 16.83 11.26
C MET A 153 2.61 16.30 12.02
N GLU A 154 1.38 16.54 11.56
CA GLU A 154 0.16 15.91 12.11
C GLU A 154 0.19 14.38 11.92
N TYR A 155 0.82 13.91 10.84
CA TYR A 155 0.90 12.49 10.45
C TYR A 155 2.19 11.79 10.85
N ARG A 156 3.12 12.46 11.54
CA ARG A 156 4.43 11.90 11.96
C ARG A 156 4.37 10.62 12.79
N ARG A 157 3.22 10.35 13.44
CA ARG A 157 3.04 9.15 14.27
C ARG A 157 2.67 7.92 13.43
N ALA A 158 2.16 8.14 12.21
CA ALA A 158 1.77 7.08 11.30
C ALA A 158 2.92 6.61 10.39
N TRP A 159 4.02 7.37 10.32
CA TRP A 159 5.15 7.08 9.45
C TRP A 159 6.49 7.42 10.11
N THR A 160 7.50 6.57 9.89
CA THR A 160 8.79 6.69 10.57
C THR A 160 9.61 7.89 10.11
N ASN A 161 9.56 8.25 8.82
CA ASN A 161 10.40 9.30 8.26
C ASN A 161 9.58 10.56 7.88
N ALA A 162 9.60 11.57 8.75
CA ALA A 162 8.85 12.80 8.54
C ALA A 162 9.24 13.55 7.25
N LEU A 163 10.48 13.40 6.76
CA LEU A 163 10.91 14.06 5.52
C LEU A 163 10.17 13.52 4.31
N ASP A 164 9.87 12.22 4.26
CA ASP A 164 9.11 11.65 3.14
C ASP A 164 7.71 12.26 3.07
N LEU A 165 7.04 12.38 4.23
CA LEU A 165 5.72 13.02 4.30
C LEU A 165 5.77 14.48 3.83
N ILE A 166 6.83 15.21 4.19
CA ILE A 166 7.03 16.59 3.76
C ILE A 166 7.20 16.65 2.25
N GLN A 167 8.00 15.76 1.67
CA GLN A 167 8.24 15.74 0.22
C GLN A 167 6.97 15.41 -0.57
N GLU A 168 6.19 14.44 -0.12
CA GLU A 168 4.91 14.11 -0.75
C GLU A 168 3.89 15.23 -0.58
N GLY A 169 3.86 15.87 0.58
CA GLY A 169 3.07 17.08 0.81
C GLY A 169 3.49 18.24 -0.11
N ASN A 170 4.79 18.37 -0.42
CA ASN A 170 5.28 19.37 -1.37
C ASN A 170 4.79 19.07 -2.79
N VAL A 171 4.71 17.79 -3.20
CA VAL A 171 4.08 17.38 -4.46
C VAL A 171 2.59 17.77 -4.47
N GLY A 172 1.87 17.50 -3.38
CA GLY A 172 0.48 17.94 -3.24
C GLY A 172 0.32 19.46 -3.33
N LEU A 173 1.23 20.24 -2.74
CA LEU A 173 1.22 21.70 -2.86
C LEU A 173 1.45 22.17 -4.31
N MET A 174 2.37 21.53 -5.05
CA MET A 174 2.59 21.86 -6.46
C MET A 174 1.33 21.60 -7.30
N GLU A 175 0.65 20.47 -7.07
CA GLU A 175 -0.63 20.16 -7.73
C GLU A 175 -1.71 21.18 -7.37
N ALA A 176 -1.77 21.63 -6.11
CA ALA A 176 -2.68 22.69 -5.68
C ALA A 176 -2.41 24.00 -6.43
N VAL A 177 -1.16 24.43 -6.53
CA VAL A 177 -0.79 25.67 -7.26
C VAL A 177 -1.12 25.55 -8.74
N GLN A 178 -0.96 24.37 -9.34
CA GLN A 178 -1.30 24.15 -10.75
C GLN A 178 -2.81 24.33 -11.02
N ARG A 179 -3.67 23.89 -10.10
CA ARG A 179 -5.13 23.92 -10.26
C ARG A 179 -5.82 25.11 -9.58
N PHE A 180 -5.07 25.96 -8.90
CA PHE A 180 -5.61 27.08 -8.14
C PHE A 180 -6.26 28.15 -9.03
N ASP A 181 -7.43 28.63 -8.60
CA ASP A 181 -8.18 29.68 -9.28
C ASP A 181 -8.11 31.00 -8.46
N PRO A 182 -7.35 32.02 -8.90
CA PRO A 182 -7.23 33.30 -8.20
C PRO A 182 -8.52 34.14 -8.19
N TYR A 183 -9.51 33.85 -9.03
CA TYR A 183 -10.75 34.63 -9.16
C TYR A 183 -11.84 34.18 -8.18
N GLN A 184 -11.67 33.04 -7.52
CA GLN A 184 -12.62 32.50 -6.54
C GLN A 184 -12.56 33.20 -5.17
N GLY A 185 -11.60 34.10 -4.95
CA GLY A 185 -11.48 34.91 -3.72
C GLY A 185 -11.02 34.16 -2.46
N VAL A 186 -10.78 32.85 -2.56
CA VAL A 186 -10.24 32.00 -1.49
C VAL A 186 -8.71 32.09 -1.43
N LYS A 187 -8.14 31.99 -0.22
CA LYS A 187 -6.68 31.94 -0.04
C LYS A 187 -6.11 30.63 -0.59
N LEU A 188 -4.94 30.67 -1.20
CA LEU A 188 -4.24 29.47 -1.68
C LEU A 188 -4.01 28.49 -0.52
N SER A 189 -3.68 28.98 0.68
CA SER A 189 -3.49 28.14 1.86
C SER A 189 -4.71 27.27 2.16
N THR A 190 -5.91 27.81 2.06
CA THR A 190 -7.16 27.09 2.33
C THR A 190 -7.39 26.00 1.30
N TYR A 191 -7.12 26.28 0.02
CA TYR A 191 -7.24 25.31 -1.06
C TYR A 191 -6.17 24.22 -0.99
N ALA A 192 -4.92 24.59 -0.72
CA ALA A 192 -3.77 23.69 -0.73
C ALA A 192 -3.81 22.65 0.41
N VAL A 193 -4.44 22.96 1.54
CA VAL A 193 -4.60 22.00 2.66
C VAL A 193 -5.19 20.66 2.19
N TYR A 194 -6.19 20.69 1.31
CA TYR A 194 -6.84 19.49 0.79
C TYR A 194 -5.89 18.61 -0.03
N TRP A 195 -5.13 19.23 -0.93
CA TRP A 195 -4.16 18.55 -1.77
C TRP A 195 -2.98 17.99 -0.98
N ILE A 196 -2.42 18.79 -0.06
CA ILE A 196 -1.31 18.36 0.79
C ILE A 196 -1.72 17.14 1.60
N ARG A 197 -2.89 17.18 2.26
CA ARG A 197 -3.40 16.04 3.03
C ARG A 197 -3.63 14.83 2.12
N ALA A 198 -4.29 14.99 0.98
CA ALA A 198 -4.57 13.88 0.07
C ALA A 198 -3.30 13.15 -0.38
N TYR A 199 -2.24 13.88 -0.73
CA TYR A 199 -0.97 13.28 -1.15
C TYR A 199 -0.22 12.60 0.00
N VAL A 200 -0.16 13.24 1.18
CA VAL A 200 0.45 12.64 2.38
C VAL A 200 -0.28 11.34 2.77
N LEU A 201 -1.61 11.37 2.77
CA LEU A 201 -2.45 10.22 3.10
C LEU A 201 -2.31 9.09 2.08
N LYS A 202 -2.26 9.43 0.78
CA LYS A 202 -2.02 8.46 -0.28
C LYS A 202 -0.66 7.77 -0.09
N TYR A 203 0.39 8.55 0.17
CA TYR A 203 1.73 7.99 0.40
C TYR A 203 1.77 7.03 1.59
N ILE A 204 1.16 7.40 2.73
CA ILE A 204 1.10 6.54 3.91
C ILE A 204 0.39 5.22 3.56
N LEU A 205 -0.75 5.30 2.88
CA LEU A 205 -1.54 4.12 2.51
C LEU A 205 -0.79 3.19 1.55
N ASP A 206 -0.10 3.76 0.57
CA ASP A 206 0.65 3.03 -0.46
C ASP A 206 1.91 2.36 0.10
N ASN A 207 2.55 2.97 1.12
CA ASN A 207 3.86 2.54 1.62
C ASN A 207 3.83 1.92 3.02
N MET A 208 2.67 1.82 3.68
CA MET A 208 2.57 1.23 5.03
C MET A 208 2.94 -0.26 5.10
N ARG A 209 3.01 -0.95 3.97
CA ARG A 209 3.33 -2.38 3.85
C ARG A 209 4.42 -2.57 2.81
N SER A 210 5.26 -3.56 3.05
CA SER A 210 6.28 -4.00 2.09
C SER A 210 5.64 -4.54 0.81
N VAL A 211 4.48 -5.20 0.94
CA VAL A 211 3.66 -5.63 -0.20
C VAL A 211 2.58 -4.60 -0.45
N ARG A 212 2.68 -3.93 -1.61
CA ARG A 212 1.64 -3.01 -2.07
C ARG A 212 0.39 -3.80 -2.44
N MET A 213 -0.74 -3.38 -1.87
CA MET A 213 -2.05 -3.88 -2.24
C MET A 213 -2.87 -2.73 -2.84
N GLY A 214 -3.66 -3.02 -3.86
CA GLY A 214 -4.70 -2.10 -4.32
C GLY A 214 -5.63 -1.73 -3.15
N THR A 215 -6.14 -0.50 -3.16
CA THR A 215 -7.06 -0.04 -2.11
C THR A 215 -8.35 0.50 -2.70
N THR A 216 -9.47 -0.06 -2.25
CA THR A 216 -10.81 0.44 -2.62
C THR A 216 -11.17 1.70 -1.83
N ARG A 217 -12.22 2.43 -2.25
CA ARG A 217 -12.74 3.58 -1.50
C ARG A 217 -13.16 3.20 -0.07
N ALA A 218 -13.78 2.03 0.09
CA ALA A 218 -14.16 1.49 1.39
C ALA A 218 -12.94 1.23 2.28
N GLN A 219 -11.88 0.62 1.74
CA GLN A 219 -10.63 0.36 2.46
C GLN A 219 -9.91 1.67 2.85
N ARG A 220 -9.94 2.73 2.02
CA ARG A 220 -9.42 4.05 2.40
C ARG A 220 -10.18 4.65 3.59
N LYS A 221 -11.52 4.58 3.58
CA LYS A 221 -12.37 5.04 4.70
C LYS A 221 -12.03 4.27 5.98
N LEU A 222 -11.91 2.95 5.87
CA LEU A 222 -11.57 2.08 7.00
C LEU A 222 -10.18 2.34 7.55
N PHE A 223 -9.16 2.54 6.72
CA PHE A 223 -7.79 2.80 7.17
C PHE A 223 -7.71 3.95 8.19
N TYR A 224 -8.45 5.03 7.95
CA TYR A 224 -8.47 6.21 8.83
C TYR A 224 -9.46 6.09 10.00
N ARG A 225 -10.64 5.51 9.77
CA ARG A 225 -11.72 5.53 10.77
C ARG A 225 -11.80 4.29 11.65
N LEU A 226 -11.33 3.13 11.18
CA LEU A 226 -11.52 1.84 11.86
C LEU A 226 -11.05 1.86 13.31
N ASN A 227 -9.81 2.31 13.56
CA ASN A 227 -9.27 2.38 14.93
C ASN A 227 -9.95 3.44 15.80
N ARG A 228 -10.48 4.53 15.19
CA ARG A 228 -11.22 5.57 15.91
C ARG A 228 -12.59 5.05 16.33
N GLU A 229 -13.35 4.48 15.39
CA GLU A 229 -14.66 3.89 15.64
C GLU A 229 -14.59 2.75 16.64
N ARG A 230 -13.58 1.89 16.53
CA ARG A 230 -13.34 0.84 17.52
C ARG A 230 -13.21 1.40 18.93
N ARG A 231 -12.34 2.39 19.12
CA ARG A 231 -12.15 3.03 20.44
C ARG A 231 -13.42 3.74 20.92
N GLU A 232 -14.20 4.30 20.01
CA GLU A 232 -15.48 4.94 20.36
C GLU A 232 -16.51 3.90 20.83
N LEU A 233 -16.64 2.78 20.12
CA LEU A 233 -17.46 1.65 20.53
C LEU A 233 -17.04 1.08 21.89
N GLU A 234 -15.74 0.89 22.11
CA GLU A 234 -15.17 0.46 23.39
C GLU A 234 -15.51 1.43 24.52
N ARG A 235 -15.40 2.75 24.27
CA ARG A 235 -15.76 3.79 25.26
C ARG A 235 -17.25 3.81 25.59
N GLN A 236 -18.10 3.51 24.62
CA GLN A 236 -19.55 3.40 24.80
C GLN A 236 -19.96 2.09 25.50
N GLY A 237 -19.01 1.16 25.71
CA GLY A 237 -19.26 -0.13 26.37
C GLY A 237 -19.87 -1.19 25.45
N PHE A 238 -19.83 -0.99 24.13
CA PHE A 238 -20.27 -1.99 23.17
C PHE A 238 -19.18 -3.04 22.93
N GLU A 239 -19.60 -4.27 22.63
CA GLU A 239 -18.70 -5.28 22.07
C GLU A 239 -18.37 -4.92 20.63
N VAL A 240 -17.07 -4.78 20.34
CA VAL A 240 -16.60 -4.43 19.00
C VAL A 240 -16.66 -5.66 18.11
N THR A 241 -17.69 -5.73 17.27
CA THR A 241 -17.82 -6.74 16.22
C THR A 241 -17.56 -6.11 14.84
N PRO A 242 -16.96 -6.85 13.87
CA PRO A 242 -16.75 -6.36 12.50
C PRO A 242 -18.05 -5.86 11.87
N LYS A 243 -19.15 -6.62 12.05
CA LYS A 243 -20.50 -6.23 11.61
C LYS A 243 -20.95 -4.86 12.12
N LEU A 244 -20.78 -4.56 13.41
CA LEU A 244 -21.21 -3.29 13.99
C LEU A 244 -20.42 -2.10 13.42
N ILE A 245 -19.13 -2.31 13.15
CA ILE A 245 -18.28 -1.30 12.49
C ILE A 245 -18.71 -1.13 11.03
N ALA A 246 -18.98 -2.22 10.33
CA ALA A 246 -19.42 -2.23 8.94
C ALA A 246 -20.71 -1.41 8.76
N GLU A 247 -21.69 -1.61 9.65
CA GLU A 247 -22.95 -0.86 9.66
C GLU A 247 -22.73 0.65 9.93
N ARG A 248 -21.86 1.01 10.88
CA ARG A 248 -21.58 2.44 11.19
C ARG A 248 -20.78 3.15 10.10
N LEU A 249 -19.89 2.43 9.43
CA LEU A 249 -19.02 2.99 8.41
C LEU A 249 -19.56 2.78 6.99
N GLU A 250 -20.73 2.16 6.83
CA GLU A 250 -21.37 1.88 5.54
C GLU A 250 -20.42 1.15 4.57
N VAL A 251 -19.79 0.08 5.05
CA VAL A 251 -18.86 -0.76 4.29
C VAL A 251 -19.21 -2.24 4.48
N SER A 252 -18.62 -3.13 3.69
CA SER A 252 -18.83 -4.57 3.88
C SER A 252 -18.13 -5.08 5.13
N GLU A 253 -18.68 -6.12 5.76
CA GLU A 253 -18.04 -6.80 6.90
C GLU A 253 -16.69 -7.40 6.49
N GLN A 254 -16.59 -7.94 5.27
CA GLN A 254 -15.35 -8.48 4.72
C GLN A 254 -14.25 -7.40 4.62
N ASP A 255 -14.57 -6.19 4.15
CA ASP A 255 -13.60 -5.10 4.10
C ASP A 255 -13.07 -4.72 5.49
N VAL A 256 -13.95 -4.79 6.52
CA VAL A 256 -13.57 -4.53 7.91
C VAL A 256 -12.60 -5.60 8.41
N GLU A 257 -12.90 -6.88 8.18
CA GLU A 257 -12.04 -7.99 8.59
C GLU A 257 -10.67 -7.94 7.90
N GLU A 258 -10.65 -7.73 6.58
CA GLU A 258 -9.43 -7.60 5.80
C GLU A 258 -8.58 -6.41 6.28
N MET A 259 -9.20 -5.25 6.49
CA MET A 259 -8.48 -4.06 6.99
C MET A 259 -8.00 -4.28 8.43
N GLN A 260 -8.79 -4.92 9.29
CA GLN A 260 -8.39 -5.25 10.66
C GLN A 260 -7.19 -6.20 10.67
N ALA A 261 -7.18 -7.23 9.83
CA ALA A 261 -6.03 -8.12 9.67
C ALA A 261 -4.79 -7.35 9.21
N ARG A 262 -4.95 -6.45 8.23
CA ARG A 262 -3.87 -5.59 7.71
C ARG A 262 -3.29 -4.63 8.74
N LEU A 263 -4.12 -4.03 9.60
CA LEU A 263 -3.66 -3.08 10.62
C LEU A 263 -3.08 -3.76 11.86
N SER A 264 -3.54 -4.96 12.20
CA SER A 264 -3.18 -5.64 13.46
C SER A 264 -1.85 -6.39 13.42
N ARG A 265 -1.42 -6.88 12.25
CA ARG A 265 -0.19 -7.66 12.11
C ARG A 265 0.86 -6.86 11.36
N PRO A 266 1.95 -6.36 11.97
CA PRO A 266 3.05 -5.71 11.25
C PRO A 266 3.84 -6.71 10.38
N ASP A 267 4.55 -6.21 9.37
CA ASP A 267 5.48 -7.03 8.58
C ASP A 267 6.64 -7.45 9.48
N LEU A 268 7.04 -8.72 9.40
CA LEU A 268 8.12 -9.28 10.21
C LEU A 268 9.39 -9.33 9.36
N SER A 269 10.49 -8.78 9.89
CA SER A 269 11.80 -8.95 9.27
C SER A 269 12.30 -10.38 9.50
N MET A 270 12.78 -11.04 8.44
CA MET A 270 13.42 -12.35 8.58
C MET A 270 14.73 -12.25 9.37
N ASP A 271 15.41 -11.10 9.29
CA ASP A 271 16.63 -10.81 10.03
C ASP A 271 16.37 -10.35 11.48
N ALA A 272 15.10 -10.26 11.90
CA ALA A 272 14.82 -9.92 13.30
C ALA A 272 15.33 -11.05 14.22
N PRO A 273 16.08 -10.71 15.28
CA PRO A 273 16.63 -11.70 16.20
C PRO A 273 15.51 -12.35 17.02
N ILE A 274 15.67 -13.64 17.31
CA ILE A 274 14.83 -14.40 18.23
C ILE A 274 15.56 -14.49 19.57
N GLY A 275 15.17 -13.63 20.51
CA GLY A 275 15.77 -13.51 21.84
C GLY A 275 16.72 -12.33 21.96
N ASP A 276 17.19 -12.09 23.18
CA ASP A 276 17.94 -10.87 23.54
C ASP A 276 19.47 -11.07 23.55
N GLU A 277 19.96 -12.26 23.18
CA GLU A 277 21.40 -12.58 23.19
C GLU A 277 22.08 -12.22 21.86
N ASP A 278 23.31 -11.70 21.95
CA ASP A 278 24.16 -11.42 20.79
C ASP A 278 24.50 -12.75 20.05
N GLY A 279 24.14 -12.81 18.77
CA GLY A 279 24.25 -14.05 17.97
C GLY A 279 23.02 -14.96 18.06
N SER A 280 21.90 -14.45 18.59
CA SER A 280 20.60 -15.12 18.52
C SER A 280 20.23 -15.47 17.08
N ALA A 281 19.61 -16.64 16.92
CA ALA A 281 19.06 -17.07 15.65
C ALA A 281 18.00 -16.07 15.17
N THR A 282 17.92 -15.88 13.86
CA THR A 282 16.95 -15.00 13.21
C THR A 282 15.66 -15.77 12.89
N TYR A 283 14.56 -15.06 12.61
CA TYR A 283 13.35 -15.72 12.10
C TYR A 283 13.60 -16.51 10.81
N GLY A 284 14.51 -16.01 9.95
CA GLY A 284 14.91 -16.69 8.72
C GLY A 284 15.54 -18.07 8.96
N ASP A 285 16.31 -18.24 10.04
CA ASP A 285 17.02 -19.49 10.34
C ASP A 285 16.07 -20.67 10.64
N PHE A 286 14.83 -20.37 11.06
CA PHE A 286 13.80 -21.38 11.33
C PHE A 286 12.87 -21.64 10.15
N MET A 287 13.02 -20.92 9.04
CA MET A 287 12.19 -21.14 7.87
C MET A 287 12.67 -22.37 7.10
N SER A 288 11.80 -23.38 7.04
CA SER A 288 12.04 -24.55 6.19
C SER A 288 12.08 -24.14 4.71
N ALA A 289 13.03 -24.68 3.96
CA ALA A 289 13.01 -24.58 2.51
C ALA A 289 11.73 -25.26 1.96
N GLY A 290 11.01 -24.60 1.06
CA GLY A 290 9.75 -25.10 0.49
C GLY A 290 9.89 -26.27 -0.51
N GLY A 291 11.07 -26.88 -0.59
CA GLY A 291 11.36 -27.97 -1.52
C GLY A 291 11.25 -29.37 -0.91
N PRO A 292 11.27 -30.42 -1.74
CA PRO A 292 11.43 -31.78 -1.25
C PRO A 292 12.74 -31.90 -0.45
N SER A 293 12.74 -32.77 0.57
CA SER A 293 13.97 -33.07 1.31
C SER A 293 15.03 -33.67 0.38
N ALA A 294 16.31 -33.55 0.76
CA ALA A 294 17.40 -34.17 0.02
C ALA A 294 17.18 -35.69 -0.15
N GLU A 295 16.63 -36.35 0.88
CA GLU A 295 16.25 -37.76 0.82
C GLU A 295 15.19 -38.05 -0.25
N ARG A 296 14.16 -37.20 -0.36
CA ARG A 296 13.14 -37.35 -1.42
C ARG A 296 13.71 -37.07 -2.80
N GLN A 297 14.56 -36.06 -2.94
CA GLN A 297 15.20 -35.76 -4.23
C GLN A 297 16.04 -36.94 -4.72
N VAL A 298 16.91 -37.47 -3.86
CA VAL A 298 17.76 -38.62 -4.21
C VAL A 298 16.90 -39.86 -4.46
N GLY A 299 15.90 -40.13 -3.62
CA GLY A 299 14.99 -41.26 -3.79
C GLY A 299 14.20 -41.20 -5.11
N ASP A 300 13.68 -40.03 -5.46
CA ASP A 300 12.96 -39.82 -6.72
C ASP A 300 13.88 -39.99 -7.94
N ASP A 301 15.13 -39.50 -7.86
CA ASP A 301 16.11 -39.62 -8.94
C ASP A 301 16.58 -41.06 -9.13
N GLU A 302 16.84 -41.80 -8.04
CA GLU A 302 17.15 -43.23 -8.09
C GLU A 302 15.97 -44.02 -8.68
N LEU A 303 14.74 -43.73 -8.22
CA LEU A 303 13.54 -44.38 -8.73
C LEU A 303 13.37 -44.12 -10.22
N ARG A 304 13.52 -42.86 -10.68
CA ARG A 304 13.50 -42.52 -12.11
C ARG A 304 14.56 -43.29 -12.90
N GLY A 305 15.77 -43.42 -12.37
CA GLY A 305 16.85 -44.19 -12.97
C GLY A 305 16.46 -45.67 -13.17
N VAL A 306 15.98 -46.32 -12.11
CA VAL A 306 15.53 -47.72 -12.17
C VAL A 306 14.36 -47.88 -13.15
N PHE A 307 13.37 -46.98 -13.12
CA PHE A 307 12.25 -46.99 -14.05
C PHE A 307 12.73 -46.86 -15.50
N ALA A 308 13.66 -45.95 -15.78
CA ALA A 308 14.21 -45.75 -17.11
C ALA A 308 14.97 -46.99 -17.62
N GLU A 309 15.74 -47.64 -16.77
CA GLU A 309 16.42 -48.91 -17.09
C GLU A 309 15.42 -50.01 -17.44
N GLN A 310 14.38 -50.19 -16.61
CA GLN A 310 13.36 -51.21 -16.84
C GLN A 310 12.52 -50.92 -18.11
N ILE A 311 12.22 -49.64 -18.39
CA ILE A 311 11.59 -49.26 -19.67
C ILE A 311 12.50 -49.61 -20.85
N ALA A 312 13.81 -49.37 -20.74
CA ALA A 312 14.77 -49.71 -21.79
C ALA A 312 14.87 -51.23 -22.02
N GLU A 313 14.77 -52.05 -20.97
CA GLU A 313 14.68 -53.50 -21.10
C GLU A 313 13.35 -53.94 -21.75
N PHE A 314 12.23 -53.38 -21.30
CA PHE A 314 10.92 -53.65 -21.87
C PHE A 314 10.87 -53.35 -23.37
N LYS A 315 11.43 -52.20 -23.80
CA LYS A 315 11.52 -51.79 -25.20
C LYS A 315 12.16 -52.86 -26.09
N LYS A 316 13.15 -53.61 -25.60
CA LYS A 316 13.81 -54.70 -26.34
C LYS A 316 12.90 -55.89 -26.63
N THR A 317 11.82 -56.06 -25.87
CA THR A 317 10.85 -57.17 -26.03
C THR A 317 9.70 -56.82 -26.98
N LEU A 318 9.60 -55.56 -27.41
CA LEU A 318 8.50 -55.06 -28.23
C LEU A 318 8.77 -55.23 -29.72
N ALA A 319 7.70 -55.46 -30.48
CA ALA A 319 7.76 -55.35 -31.93
C ALA A 319 7.89 -53.88 -32.35
N ALA A 320 8.47 -53.61 -33.53
CA ALA A 320 8.69 -52.25 -34.04
C ALA A 320 7.46 -51.33 -33.94
N ARG A 321 6.27 -51.85 -34.27
CA ARG A 321 5.01 -51.09 -34.16
C ARG A 321 4.64 -50.75 -32.71
N ASP A 322 4.80 -51.70 -31.79
CA ASP A 322 4.46 -51.49 -30.38
C ASP A 322 5.47 -50.54 -29.70
N LEU A 323 6.73 -50.56 -30.14
CA LEU A 323 7.77 -49.64 -29.67
C LEU A 323 7.46 -48.19 -30.07
N GLN A 324 7.07 -47.96 -31.32
CA GLN A 324 6.72 -46.62 -31.79
C GLN A 324 5.47 -46.06 -31.08
N ILE A 325 4.45 -46.90 -30.82
CA ILE A 325 3.29 -46.50 -30.00
C ILE A 325 3.72 -46.18 -28.55
N LEU A 326 4.70 -46.91 -27.98
CA LEU A 326 5.23 -46.61 -26.65
C LEU A 326 5.91 -45.24 -26.62
N GLU A 327 6.79 -44.97 -27.59
CA GLU A 327 7.63 -43.77 -27.60
C GLU A 327 6.89 -42.51 -28.00
N GLU A 328 6.08 -42.55 -29.06
CA GLU A 328 5.43 -41.37 -29.62
C GLU A 328 4.12 -40.98 -28.92
N ARG A 329 3.63 -41.82 -28.00
CA ARG A 329 2.34 -41.59 -27.35
C ARG A 329 2.30 -41.89 -25.86
N VAL A 330 2.86 -43.01 -25.40
CA VAL A 330 2.80 -43.36 -23.96
C VAL A 330 3.86 -42.62 -23.14
N LEU A 331 5.08 -42.48 -23.70
CA LEU A 331 6.23 -41.85 -23.05
C LEU A 331 6.55 -40.45 -23.59
N ALA A 332 5.86 -39.99 -24.64
CA ALA A 332 6.08 -38.68 -25.23
C ALA A 332 5.55 -37.56 -24.33
N GLU A 333 6.29 -36.45 -24.24
CA GLU A 333 5.79 -35.21 -23.63
C GLU A 333 4.59 -34.64 -24.40
N GLU A 334 4.62 -34.75 -25.73
CA GLU A 334 3.53 -34.39 -26.63
C GLU A 334 2.97 -35.65 -27.33
N PRO A 335 1.94 -36.29 -26.75
CA PRO A 335 1.44 -37.55 -27.26
C PRO A 335 0.71 -37.38 -28.59
N ARG A 336 1.15 -38.10 -29.64
CA ARG A 336 0.44 -38.13 -30.94
C ARG A 336 -0.97 -38.68 -30.81
N THR A 337 -1.88 -38.23 -31.68
CA THR A 337 -3.28 -38.68 -31.60
C THR A 337 -3.44 -40.12 -32.12
N LEU A 338 -4.47 -40.81 -31.63
CA LEU A 338 -4.82 -42.15 -32.11
C LEU A 338 -5.18 -42.19 -33.60
N ALA A 339 -5.65 -41.06 -34.15
CA ALA A 339 -6.02 -40.95 -35.56
C ALA A 339 -4.75 -40.91 -36.44
N ASP A 340 -3.76 -40.09 -36.06
CA ASP A 340 -2.51 -39.93 -36.81
C ASP A 340 -1.73 -41.26 -36.89
N LEU A 341 -1.64 -41.97 -35.76
CA LEU A 341 -1.02 -43.30 -35.72
C LEU A 341 -1.83 -44.35 -36.48
N GLY A 342 -3.18 -44.23 -36.46
CA GLY A 342 -4.05 -45.12 -37.21
C GLY A 342 -3.87 -44.98 -38.72
N GLU A 343 -3.76 -43.74 -39.20
CA GLU A 343 -3.51 -43.42 -40.61
C GLU A 343 -2.15 -43.93 -41.08
N GLU A 344 -1.09 -43.71 -40.29
CA GLU A 344 0.27 -44.17 -40.60
C GLU A 344 0.38 -45.70 -40.73
N TYR A 345 -0.31 -46.45 -39.87
CA TYR A 345 -0.28 -47.92 -39.90
C TYR A 345 -1.40 -48.56 -40.73
N GLY A 346 -2.30 -47.78 -41.32
CA GLY A 346 -3.45 -48.29 -42.07
C GLY A 346 -4.43 -49.10 -41.20
N ILE A 347 -4.58 -48.75 -39.92
CA ILE A 347 -5.50 -49.40 -38.98
C ILE A 347 -6.50 -48.41 -38.40
N THR A 348 -7.62 -48.93 -37.87
CA THR A 348 -8.63 -48.06 -37.27
C THR A 348 -8.13 -47.42 -35.97
N ARG A 349 -8.62 -46.22 -35.66
CA ARG A 349 -8.36 -45.52 -34.39
C ARG A 349 -8.60 -46.41 -33.17
N GLU A 350 -9.68 -47.17 -33.18
CA GLU A 350 -10.03 -48.09 -32.09
C GLU A 350 -9.02 -49.24 -31.96
N ARG A 351 -8.42 -49.68 -33.08
CA ARG A 351 -7.38 -50.70 -33.04
C ARG A 351 -6.10 -50.18 -32.39
N VAL A 352 -5.71 -48.94 -32.67
CA VAL A 352 -4.57 -48.28 -31.98
C VAL A 352 -4.84 -48.20 -30.47
N ARG A 353 -6.05 -47.80 -30.07
CA ARG A 353 -6.47 -47.75 -28.66
C ARG A 353 -6.33 -49.10 -27.95
N GLN A 354 -6.75 -50.18 -28.61
CA GLN A 354 -6.62 -51.54 -28.06
C GLN A 354 -5.16 -51.97 -27.93
N LEU A 355 -4.30 -51.61 -28.89
CA LEU A 355 -2.87 -51.90 -28.84
C LEU A 355 -2.19 -51.13 -27.70
N GLU A 356 -2.51 -49.85 -27.54
CA GLU A 356 -2.04 -49.01 -26.43
C GLU A 356 -2.45 -49.60 -25.08
N ALA A 357 -3.73 -49.93 -24.88
CA ALA A 357 -4.21 -50.52 -23.63
C ALA A 357 -3.52 -51.85 -23.31
N ARG A 358 -3.29 -52.70 -24.33
CA ARG A 358 -2.54 -53.95 -24.17
C ARG A 358 -1.07 -53.70 -23.84
N LEU A 359 -0.47 -52.68 -24.44
CA LEU A 359 0.92 -52.30 -24.23
C LEU A 359 1.16 -51.78 -22.82
N VAL A 360 0.31 -50.85 -22.35
CA VAL A 360 0.34 -50.32 -20.98
C VAL A 360 0.14 -51.43 -19.95
N LYS A 361 -0.79 -52.36 -20.21
CA LYS A 361 -0.97 -53.53 -19.33
C LYS A 361 0.30 -54.40 -19.25
N ARG A 362 0.92 -54.73 -20.39
CA ARG A 362 2.18 -55.49 -20.41
C ARG A 362 3.32 -54.76 -19.73
N LEU A 363 3.42 -53.43 -19.91
CA LEU A 363 4.42 -52.61 -19.26
C LEU A 363 4.22 -52.68 -17.73
N ARG A 364 2.99 -52.52 -17.24
CA ARG A 364 2.66 -52.67 -15.82
C ARG A 364 3.01 -54.06 -15.29
N ASP A 365 2.66 -55.12 -16.01
CA ASP A 365 2.98 -56.49 -15.60
C ASP A 365 4.50 -56.73 -15.53
N HIS A 366 5.27 -56.15 -16.46
CA HIS A 366 6.73 -56.20 -16.45
C HIS A 366 7.33 -55.40 -15.28
N MET A 367 6.85 -54.17 -15.03
CA MET A 367 7.28 -53.37 -13.89
C MET A 367 6.97 -54.05 -12.56
N LYS A 368 5.80 -54.68 -12.40
CA LYS A 368 5.44 -55.45 -11.19
C LYS A 368 6.38 -56.63 -10.91
N GLN A 369 6.97 -57.22 -11.95
CA GLN A 369 7.93 -58.32 -11.81
C GLN A 369 9.34 -57.81 -11.53
N ALA A 370 9.69 -56.64 -12.07
CA ALA A 370 11.05 -56.11 -12.03
C ALA A 370 11.32 -55.17 -10.84
N LEU A 371 10.31 -54.43 -10.37
CA LEU A 371 10.42 -53.52 -9.25
C LEU A 371 9.83 -54.13 -7.97
N VAL A 372 10.63 -54.09 -6.90
CA VAL A 372 10.15 -54.38 -5.54
C VAL A 372 9.21 -53.26 -5.10
N ASP A 373 8.09 -53.61 -4.48
CA ASP A 373 7.07 -52.66 -3.98
C ASP A 373 6.49 -51.73 -5.04
N PHE A 374 6.39 -52.17 -6.31
CA PHE A 374 5.77 -51.40 -7.39
C PHE A 374 4.38 -50.84 -7.02
N GLU A 375 3.60 -51.59 -6.23
CA GLU A 375 2.26 -51.20 -5.77
C GLU A 375 2.29 -50.04 -4.75
N TYR A 376 3.41 -49.84 -4.05
CA TYR A 376 3.61 -48.67 -3.19
C TYR A 376 3.88 -47.39 -3.99
N TYR A 377 4.60 -47.50 -5.11
CA TYR A 377 4.97 -46.37 -5.97
C TYR A 377 3.96 -46.06 -7.07
N ALA A 378 3.06 -47.00 -7.40
CA ALA A 378 1.98 -46.83 -8.35
C ALA A 378 0.63 -47.19 -7.68
N PRO A 379 0.12 -46.35 -6.76
CA PRO A 379 -1.19 -46.58 -6.17
C PRO A 379 -2.25 -46.64 -7.27
N ASP A 380 -3.19 -47.59 -7.14
CA ASP A 380 -4.26 -47.76 -8.12
C ASP A 380 -5.03 -46.43 -8.29
N ALA A 381 -5.12 -45.95 -9.53
CA ALA A 381 -5.80 -44.70 -9.88
C ALA A 381 -7.34 -44.76 -9.72
N ASP A 382 -7.88 -45.85 -9.14
CA ASP A 382 -9.31 -46.10 -8.91
C ASP A 382 -9.70 -46.03 -7.41
N ALA A 383 -8.90 -45.35 -6.57
CA ALA A 383 -9.23 -45.08 -5.17
C ALA A 383 -9.64 -43.62 -4.93
#